data_AF-A0A1F2WWN3-F1
#
_entry.id   AF-A0A1F2WWN3-F1
#
_cell.length_a   1.000
_cell.length_b   1.000
_cell.length_c   1.000
_cell.angle_alpha   90.00
_cell.angle_beta   90.00
_cell.angle_gamma   90.00
#
_symmetry.space_group_name_H-M   'P 1'
#
loop_
_entity.id
_entity.type
_entity.pdbx_description
1 polymer ?
#
loop_
_entity_poly.entity_id
_entity_poly.type
_entity_poly.pdbx_seq_one_letter_code
_entity_poly.pdbx_strand_id
1 'polypeptide(L)' 'MLKEFGRGLSVAQNLVVLRCDAGTAPGMGRVIDELEHDLILGCVAGDDTVLLVSKDLQSAEAVCEYLTELGG' A
#
# COMPACT_ATOMS: atom_id res chain seq x y z
N MET A 1 -3.68 2.02 -12.21
CA MET A 1 -4.01 1.83 -10.78
C MET A 1 -3.09 2.61 -9.85
N LEU A 2 -1.92 2.11 -9.39
CA LEU A 2 -1.04 2.86 -8.46
C LEU A 2 -0.69 4.27 -8.97
N LYS A 3 -0.08 4.39 -10.16
CA LYS A 3 0.21 5.68 -10.82
C LYS A 3 -0.99 6.60 -11.09
N GLU A 4 -2.18 6.03 -11.12
CA GLU A 4 -3.37 6.70 -11.62
C GLU A 4 -4.21 7.25 -10.46
N PHE A 5 -4.41 6.41 -9.45
CA PHE A 5 -5.28 6.66 -8.31
C PHE A 5 -4.52 6.77 -6.99
N GLY A 6 -3.22 6.47 -6.95
CA GLY A 6 -2.37 6.71 -5.78
C GLY A 6 -2.27 8.21 -5.49
N ARG A 7 -2.35 8.56 -4.20
CA ARG A 7 -2.30 9.94 -3.70
C ARG A 7 -1.23 10.16 -2.65
N GLY A 8 -0.66 9.09 -2.10
CA GLY A 8 0.46 9.18 -1.19
C GLY A 8 0.61 7.94 -0.34
N LEU A 9 1.85 7.74 0.11
CA LEU A 9 2.25 6.66 1.00
C LEU A 9 2.79 7.25 2.30
N SER A 10 2.54 6.58 3.41
CA SER A 10 3.09 6.95 4.72
C SER A 10 3.37 5.71 5.55
N VAL A 11 4.53 5.69 6.22
CA VAL A 11 4.92 4.60 7.12
C VAL A 11 4.53 4.96 8.56
N ALA A 12 3.98 3.99 9.28
CA ALA A 12 3.68 4.08 10.70
C ALA A 12 4.05 2.76 11.39
N GLN A 13 5.28 2.67 11.93
CA GLN A 13 5.83 1.40 12.44
C GLN A 13 5.77 0.33 11.33
N ASN A 14 5.19 -0.84 11.61
CA ASN A 14 5.07 -1.93 10.65
C ASN A 14 3.92 -1.76 9.64
N LEU A 15 3.29 -0.59 9.58
CA LEU A 15 2.17 -0.30 8.69
C LEU A 15 2.61 0.65 7.57
N VAL A 16 2.04 0.44 6.37
CA VAL A 16 2.08 1.40 5.26
C VAL A 16 0.66 1.82 4.96
N VAL A 17 0.41 3.13 4.98
CA VAL A 17 -0.86 3.75 4.63
C VAL A 17 -0.78 4.24 3.19
N LEU A 18 -1.57 3.65 2.31
CA LEU A 18 -1.74 4.09 0.93
C LEU A 18 -3.04 4.88 0.81
N ARG A 19 -2.93 6.17 0.50
CA ARG A 19 -4.05 7.03 0.15
C ARG A 19 -4.33 6.94 -1.34
N CYS A 20 -5.60 6.88 -1.71
CA CYS A 20 -6.04 6.81 -3.09
C CYS A 20 -7.31 7.63 -3.31
N ASP A 21 -7.79 7.73 -4.55
CA ASP A 21 -9.05 8.40 -4.86
C ASP A 21 -10.24 7.72 -4.14
N ALA A 22 -11.27 8.51 -3.82
CA ALA A 22 -12.49 8.03 -3.20
C ALA A 22 -13.11 6.86 -3.98
N GLY A 23 -13.49 5.80 -3.26
CA GLY A 23 -14.04 4.57 -3.83
C GLY A 23 -13.04 3.66 -4.54
N THR A 24 -11.75 4.00 -4.63
CA THR A 24 -10.75 3.20 -5.37
C THR A 24 -9.95 2.23 -4.51
N ALA A 25 -10.02 2.34 -3.17
CA ALA A 25 -9.23 1.51 -2.27
C ALA A 25 -9.47 0.00 -2.43
N PRO A 26 -10.69 -0.53 -2.67
CA PRO A 26 -10.88 -1.97 -2.88
C PRO A 26 -10.14 -2.49 -4.12
N GLY A 27 -10.14 -1.71 -5.21
CA GLY A 27 -9.38 -2.03 -6.41
C GLY A 27 -7.88 -1.94 -6.17
N MET A 28 -7.44 -0.96 -5.37
CA MET A 28 -6.04 -0.82 -4.99
C MET A 28 -5.57 -1.97 -4.09
N GLY A 29 -6.38 -2.41 -3.13
CA GLY A 29 -6.09 -3.58 -2.30
C GLY A 29 -5.87 -4.83 -3.14
N ARG A 30 -6.71 -5.05 -4.17
CA ARG A 30 -6.51 -6.14 -5.12
C ARG A 30 -5.19 -6.04 -5.89
N VAL A 31 -4.81 -4.84 -6.32
CA VAL A 31 -3.50 -4.61 -6.97
C VAL A 31 -2.37 -4.96 -6.01
N ILE A 32 -2.47 -4.54 -4.74
CA ILE A 32 -1.48 -4.89 -3.70
C ILE A 32 -1.39 -6.39 -3.49
N ASP A 33 -2.52 -7.10 -3.40
CA ASP A 33 -2.53 -8.56 -3.22
C ASP A 33 -1.92 -9.29 -4.42
N GLU A 34 -2.16 -8.81 -5.65
CA GLU A 34 -1.61 -9.37 -6.90
C GLU A 34 -0.09 -9.12 -7.07
N LEU A 35 0.53 -8.22 -6.27
CA LEU A 35 1.98 -8.04 -6.29
C LEU A 35 2.73 -9.24 -5.68
N GLU A 36 2.05 -10.05 -4.85
CA GLU A 36 2.63 -11.21 -4.14
C GLU A 36 3.99 -10.87 -3.47
N HIS A 37 4.13 -9.66 -2.94
CA HIS A 37 5.41 -9.15 -2.43
C HIS A 37 5.72 -9.71 -1.03
N ASP A 38 6.85 -10.39 -0.87
CA ASP A 38 7.23 -11.14 0.34
C ASP A 38 7.19 -10.34 1.66
N LEU A 39 7.43 -9.02 1.59
CA LEU A 39 7.41 -8.15 2.78
C LEU A 39 6.02 -7.66 3.19
N ILE A 40 5.00 -7.85 2.35
CA ILE A 40 3.61 -7.48 2.63
C ILE A 40 2.91 -8.72 3.21
N LEU A 41 2.58 -8.69 4.50
CA LEU A 41 1.85 -9.76 5.16
C LEU A 41 0.37 -9.80 4.75
N GLY A 42 -0.16 -8.67 4.29
CA GLY A 42 -1.50 -8.50 3.78
C GLY A 42 -1.96 -7.04 3.84
N CYS A 43 -3.17 -6.77 3.35
CA CYS A 43 -3.77 -5.45 3.42
C CYS A 43 -5.26 -5.47 3.77
N VAL A 44 -5.77 -4.33 4.24
CA VAL A 44 -7.20 -4.06 4.39
C VAL A 44 -7.53 -2.79 3.63
N ALA A 45 -8.44 -2.89 2.67
CA ALA A 45 -8.93 -1.77 1.89
C ALA A 45 -10.22 -1.18 2.49
N GLY A 46 -10.24 0.13 2.68
CA GLY A 46 -11.42 0.92 3.00
C GLY A 46 -12.06 1.51 1.75
N ASP A 47 -12.35 2.82 1.77
CA ASP A 47 -12.89 3.56 0.62
C ASP A 47 -11.82 4.30 -0.18
N ASP A 48 -11.04 5.15 0.51
CA ASP A 48 -9.97 6.00 -0.06
C ASP A 48 -8.57 5.66 0.50
N THR A 49 -8.48 4.59 1.29
CA THR A 49 -7.28 4.21 2.03
C THR A 49 -7.11 2.70 2.05
N VAL A 50 -5.88 2.23 1.80
CA VAL A 50 -5.45 0.84 2.02
C VAL A 50 -4.42 0.83 3.14
N LEU A 51 -4.64 -0.02 4.14
CA LEU A 51 -3.67 -0.27 5.20
C LEU A 51 -2.93 -1.56 4.90
N LEU A 52 -1.64 -1.47 4.62
CA LEU A 52 -0.76 -2.61 4.41
C LEU A 52 -0.05 -2.94 5.72
N VAL A 53 0.09 -4.24 6.00
CA VAL A 53 0.78 -4.74 7.19
C VAL A 53 2.08 -5.41 6.76
N SER A 54 3.19 -4.99 7.32
CA SER A 54 4.50 -5.62 7.21
C SER A 54 4.92 -6.23 8.55
N LYS A 55 6.02 -6.99 8.55
CA LYS A 55 6.54 -7.65 9.75
C LYS A 55 7.05 -6.66 10.80
N ASP A 56 7.75 -5.62 10.36
CA ASP A 56 8.39 -4.60 11.20
C ASP A 56 8.55 -3.28 10.43
N LEU A 57 9.09 -2.25 11.10
CA LEU A 57 9.32 -0.93 10.51
C LEU A 57 10.22 -0.99 9.27
N GLN A 58 11.29 -1.77 9.33
CA GLN A 58 12.27 -1.86 8.25
C GLN A 58 11.66 -2.47 6.98
N SER A 59 10.81 -3.48 7.17
CA SER A 59 10.01 -4.08 6.09
C SER A 59 9.01 -3.08 5.51
N ALA A 60 8.33 -2.29 6.38
CA ALA A 60 7.36 -1.29 5.94
C ALA A 60 8.02 -0.14 5.15
N GLU A 61 9.21 0.30 5.57
CA GLU A 61 10.01 1.30 4.83
C GLU A 61 10.39 0.77 3.44
N ALA A 62 10.87 -0.48 3.34
CA ALA A 62 11.20 -1.11 2.07
C ALA A 62 9.98 -1.27 1.14
N VAL A 63 8.83 -1.67 1.69
CA VAL A 63 7.56 -1.73 0.94
C VAL A 63 7.15 -0.35 0.45
N CYS A 64 7.26 0.68 1.30
CA CYS A 64 6.92 2.05 0.93
C CYS A 64 7.79 2.57 -0.22
N GLU A 65 9.10 2.32 -0.17
CA GLU A 65 10.04 2.69 -1.24
C GLU A 65 9.68 1.97 -2.55
N TYR A 66 9.48 0.65 -2.50
CA TYR A 66 9.06 -0.15 -3.65
C TYR A 66 7.76 0.38 -4.29
N LEU A 67 6.73 0.65 -3.49
CA LEU A 67 5.45 1.18 -4.01
C LEU A 67 5.61 2.60 -4.58
N THR A 68 6.50 3.41 -4.02
CA THR A 68 6.83 4.75 -4.55
C THR A 68 7.47 4.64 -5.95
N GLU A 69 8.38 3.68 -6.17
CA GLU A 69 8.99 3.44 -7.48
C GLU A 69 7.98 2.97 -8.53
N LEU A 70 6.95 2.23 -8.10
CA LEU A 70 5.81 1.87 -8.94
C LEU A 70 4.84 3.03 -9.21
N GLY A 71 5.08 4.20 -8.60
CA GLY A 71 4.34 5.44 -8.77
C GLY A 71 3.13 5.58 -7.86
N GLY A 72 3.19 5.01 -6.66
CA GLY A 72 2.25 5.27 -5.56
C GLY A 72 2.42 6.65 -4.92
#